data_AF-A0A9D6HAU7-F1
#
_entry.id   AF-A0A9D6HAU7-F1
#
_cell.length_a   1.000
_cell.length_b   1.000
_cell.length_c   1.000
_cell.angle_alpha   90.00
_cell.angle_beta   90.00
_cell.angle_gamma   90.00
#
_symmetry.space_group_name_H-M   'P 1'
#
loop_
_entity.id
_entity.type
_entity.pdbx_description
1 polymer ?
#
loop_
_entity_poly.entity_id
_entity_poly.type
_entity_poly.pdbx_seq_one_letter_code
_entity_poly.pdbx_strand_id
1 'polypeptide(L)'
;MRTFVRIDLSRIAQNYRNLRAACLPGGDVLAVVKANAYGHGAVAVAGALEAIGCRRFAVASPGEGVELRQAGVGGEIVVLEGFLPGEDDVFVAERLTPLLHHPGQVERWVELGGAASTPLPCYLKVNTGMNRLGVELDRAQSIASRLACARGVEFLGLATHLASAEDFEDPAADEQMERFEELLGAMEAASVPLPSVHFANSAALAYRPTGAGNVARCGLALYGWLPPTAGPAGAPRAEVRPALEWRARVLSVRELGIGDRVGYSGIFRAERPMRIAALGVGYGDGYRRELSEGGRVLLGEASCPVVGRVSMDITTVDVSQCGIVEPGDEAILLSPELSAHEVAARCGTIAYEILCGISGRVPRIYEQRG
;
A
#
# COMPACT_ATOMS: atom_id res chain seq x y z
N MET A 1 13.05 -13.45 19.78
CA MET A 1 12.71 -12.53 18.67
C MET A 1 13.20 -11.13 19.04
N ARG A 2 14.04 -10.50 18.20
CA ARG A 2 14.69 -9.21 18.52
C ARG A 2 13.90 -8.00 18.04
N THR A 3 13.30 -8.10 16.86
CA THR A 3 12.34 -7.14 16.29
C THR A 3 11.22 -7.91 15.61
N PHE A 4 10.02 -7.30 15.52
CA PHE A 4 8.81 -7.91 14.95
C PHE A 4 7.74 -6.85 14.71
N VAL A 5 6.82 -7.14 13.79
CA VAL A 5 5.60 -6.34 13.59
C VAL A 5 4.38 -7.09 14.12
N ARG A 6 3.53 -6.41 14.89
CA ARG A 6 2.18 -6.87 15.25
C ARG A 6 1.19 -6.30 14.24
N ILE A 7 0.29 -7.14 13.76
CA ILE A 7 -0.67 -6.80 12.71
C ILE A 7 -2.06 -7.22 13.15
N ASP A 8 -2.92 -6.23 13.36
CA ASP A 8 -4.33 -6.42 13.73
C ASP A 8 -5.17 -6.64 12.47
N LEU A 9 -5.49 -7.90 12.16
CA LEU A 9 -6.33 -8.28 11.03
C LEU A 9 -7.78 -7.81 11.20
N SER A 10 -8.26 -7.73 12.44
CA SER A 10 -9.60 -7.20 12.73
C SER A 10 -9.67 -5.70 12.43
N ARG A 11 -8.57 -4.96 12.64
CA ARG A 11 -8.46 -3.56 12.23
C ARG A 11 -8.50 -3.40 10.72
N ILE A 12 -7.76 -4.21 9.96
CA ILE A 12 -7.77 -4.18 8.48
C ILE A 12 -9.17 -4.49 7.95
N ALA A 13 -9.83 -5.51 8.52
CA ALA A 13 -11.21 -5.85 8.20
C ALA A 13 -12.17 -4.67 8.47
N GLN A 14 -12.01 -3.96 9.58
CA GLN A 14 -12.82 -2.78 9.88
C GLN A 14 -12.55 -1.62 8.93
N ASN A 15 -11.28 -1.35 8.60
CA ASN A 15 -10.92 -0.34 7.60
C ASN A 15 -11.56 -0.66 6.24
N TYR A 16 -11.52 -1.92 5.80
CA TYR A 16 -12.19 -2.35 4.56
C TYR A 16 -13.70 -2.06 4.59
N ARG A 17 -14.40 -2.38 5.69
CA ARG A 17 -15.83 -2.08 5.82
C ARG A 17 -16.11 -0.57 5.75
N ASN A 18 -15.31 0.23 6.43
CA ASN A 18 -15.46 1.68 6.45
C ASN A 18 -15.21 2.28 5.05
N LEU A 19 -14.20 1.79 4.33
CA LEU A 19 -13.91 2.21 2.96
C LEU A 19 -15.03 1.80 1.99
N ARG A 20 -15.56 0.58 2.13
CA ARG A 20 -16.69 0.10 1.34
C ARG A 20 -17.95 0.94 1.59
N ALA A 21 -18.21 1.33 2.84
CA ALA A 21 -19.32 2.21 3.19
C ALA A 21 -19.18 3.64 2.64
N ALA A 22 -17.95 4.09 2.37
CA ALA A 22 -17.68 5.38 1.75
C ALA A 22 -17.78 5.38 0.21
N CYS A 23 -17.92 4.20 -0.41
CA CYS A 23 -18.15 4.09 -1.84
C CYS A 23 -19.59 4.51 -2.19
N LEU A 24 -19.84 4.79 -3.47
CA LEU A 24 -21.19 5.03 -3.99
C LEU A 24 -22.11 3.82 -3.70
N PRO A 25 -23.44 4.01 -3.65
CA PRO A 25 -24.39 2.90 -3.55
C PRO A 25 -24.12 1.83 -4.62
N GLY A 26 -23.95 0.57 -4.21
CA GLY A 26 -23.59 -0.54 -5.11
C GLY A 26 -22.11 -0.58 -5.53
N GLY A 27 -21.32 0.42 -5.15
CA GLY A 27 -19.88 0.43 -5.32
C GLY A 27 -19.17 -0.49 -4.33
N ASP A 28 -17.90 -0.80 -4.62
CA ASP A 28 -17.12 -1.71 -3.79
C ASP A 28 -15.61 -1.43 -3.90
N VAL A 29 -14.83 -2.05 -3.01
CA VAL A 29 -13.41 -1.80 -2.83
C VAL A 29 -12.60 -2.95 -3.43
N LEU A 30 -11.72 -2.62 -4.37
CA LEU A 30 -10.62 -3.48 -4.80
C LEU A 30 -9.49 -3.37 -3.77
N ALA A 31 -9.30 -4.40 -2.96
CA ALA A 31 -8.31 -4.42 -1.88
C ALA A 31 -6.89 -4.53 -2.46
N VAL A 32 -6.09 -3.47 -2.36
CA VAL A 32 -4.73 -3.45 -2.94
C VAL A 32 -3.76 -4.08 -1.95
N VAL A 33 -3.30 -5.29 -2.28
CA VAL A 33 -2.43 -6.15 -1.45
C VAL A 33 -1.05 -6.39 -2.07
N LYS A 34 -0.67 -5.60 -3.08
CA LYS A 34 0.69 -5.61 -3.66
C LYS A 34 1.78 -5.29 -2.64
N ALA A 35 3.03 -5.57 -3.00
CA ALA A 35 4.21 -5.37 -2.17
C ALA A 35 4.03 -6.04 -0.78
N ASN A 36 3.59 -7.30 -0.80
CA ASN A 36 3.30 -8.07 0.41
C ASN A 36 2.29 -7.37 1.34
N ALA A 37 1.16 -6.90 0.80
CA ALA A 37 0.18 -6.06 1.49
C ALA A 37 0.83 -4.85 2.19
N TYR A 38 1.69 -4.13 1.47
CA TYR A 38 2.40 -2.96 1.98
C TYR A 38 3.20 -3.32 3.25
N GLY A 39 3.88 -4.47 3.23
CA GLY A 39 4.64 -5.01 4.36
C GLY A 39 3.83 -5.76 5.43
N HIS A 40 2.49 -5.83 5.31
CA HIS A 40 1.62 -6.49 6.29
C HIS A 40 1.49 -8.01 6.10
N GLY A 41 1.86 -8.56 4.95
CA GLY A 41 1.65 -9.99 4.64
C GLY A 41 0.44 -10.22 3.76
N ALA A 42 0.65 -10.39 2.46
CA ALA A 42 -0.43 -10.48 1.47
C ALA A 42 -1.38 -11.65 1.74
N VAL A 43 -0.86 -12.84 2.01
CA VAL A 43 -1.65 -14.05 2.26
C VAL A 43 -2.58 -13.88 3.47
N ALA A 44 -2.04 -13.45 4.61
CA ALA A 44 -2.81 -13.29 5.84
C ALA A 44 -3.89 -12.20 5.71
N VAL A 45 -3.53 -11.08 5.07
CA VAL A 45 -4.47 -9.97 4.81
C VAL A 45 -5.58 -10.40 3.83
N ALA A 46 -5.23 -11.06 2.73
CA ALA A 46 -6.20 -11.51 1.74
C ALA A 46 -7.19 -12.53 2.35
N GLY A 47 -6.70 -13.50 3.11
CA GLY A 47 -7.55 -14.48 3.79
C GLY A 47 -8.50 -13.84 4.80
N ALA A 48 -8.02 -12.88 5.61
CA ALA A 48 -8.86 -12.16 6.56
C ALA A 48 -9.96 -11.33 5.88
N LEU A 49 -9.63 -10.69 4.76
CA LEU A 49 -10.60 -9.92 3.97
C LEU A 49 -11.60 -10.84 3.25
N GLU A 50 -11.16 -11.98 2.72
CA GLU A 50 -12.04 -12.96 2.07
C GLU A 50 -13.05 -13.55 3.06
N ALA A 51 -12.65 -13.79 4.30
CA ALA A 51 -13.52 -14.28 5.37
C ALA A 51 -14.68 -13.32 5.68
N ILE A 52 -14.51 -12.01 5.45
CA ILE A 52 -15.56 -11.00 5.66
C ILE A 52 -16.29 -10.61 4.37
N GLY A 53 -16.07 -11.36 3.28
CA GLY A 53 -16.80 -11.19 2.02
C GLY A 53 -16.09 -10.31 0.98
N CYS A 54 -14.84 -9.90 1.18
CA CYS A 54 -14.06 -9.28 0.11
C CYS A 54 -13.82 -10.31 -1.00
N ARG A 55 -14.05 -9.92 -2.26
CA ARG A 55 -13.91 -10.81 -3.43
C ARG A 55 -13.01 -10.26 -4.51
N ARG A 56 -12.40 -9.08 -4.30
CA ARG A 56 -11.60 -8.40 -5.32
C ARG A 56 -10.31 -7.88 -4.70
N PHE A 57 -9.19 -8.36 -5.21
CA PHE A 57 -7.85 -8.02 -4.77
C PHE A 57 -7.03 -7.45 -5.93
N ALA A 58 -6.07 -6.60 -5.62
CA ALA A 58 -5.12 -6.09 -6.60
C ALA A 58 -3.68 -6.29 -6.15
N VAL A 59 -2.87 -6.83 -7.04
CA VAL A 59 -1.42 -7.06 -6.90
C VAL A 59 -0.66 -6.30 -7.98
N ALA A 60 0.65 -6.13 -7.83
CA ALA A 60 1.47 -5.46 -8.83
C ALA A 60 1.74 -6.40 -10.01
N SER A 61 2.25 -7.60 -9.71
CA SER A 61 2.82 -8.55 -10.67
C SER A 61 2.10 -9.90 -10.67
N PRO A 62 2.26 -10.72 -11.73
CA PRO A 62 1.70 -12.07 -11.75
C PRO A 62 2.22 -12.95 -10.61
N GLY A 63 3.49 -12.80 -10.21
CA GLY A 63 4.08 -13.59 -9.13
C GLY A 63 3.38 -13.41 -7.78
N GLU A 64 3.00 -12.17 -7.44
CA GLU A 64 2.17 -11.89 -6.25
C GLU A 64 0.76 -12.51 -6.38
N GLY A 65 0.20 -12.54 -7.59
CA GLY A 65 -1.08 -13.18 -7.86
C GLY A 65 -1.03 -14.69 -7.68
N VAL A 66 0.04 -15.33 -8.18
CA VAL A 66 0.30 -16.76 -8.00
C VAL A 66 0.43 -17.12 -6.51
N GLU A 67 1.15 -16.32 -5.73
CA GLU A 67 1.28 -16.53 -4.27
C GLU A 67 -0.10 -16.58 -3.59
N LEU A 68 -0.99 -15.62 -3.91
CA LEU A 68 -2.34 -15.59 -3.36
C LEU A 68 -3.19 -16.79 -3.81
N ARG A 69 -3.07 -17.22 -5.07
CA ARG A 69 -3.77 -18.40 -5.59
C ARG A 69 -3.32 -19.68 -4.90
N GLN A 70 -2.02 -19.86 -4.72
CA GLN A 70 -1.44 -21.00 -4.00
C GLN A 70 -1.86 -21.01 -2.52
N ALA A 71 -2.08 -19.84 -1.93
CA ALA A 71 -2.64 -19.69 -0.59
C ALA A 71 -4.16 -19.93 -0.50
N GLY A 72 -4.84 -20.21 -1.62
CA GLY A 72 -6.25 -20.56 -1.67
C GLY A 72 -7.21 -19.38 -1.84
N VAL A 73 -6.71 -18.17 -2.14
CA VAL A 73 -7.59 -17.00 -2.39
C VAL A 73 -8.44 -17.25 -3.63
N GLY A 74 -9.77 -17.27 -3.46
CA GLY A 74 -10.72 -17.62 -4.51
C GLY A 74 -11.28 -16.43 -5.30
N GLY A 75 -11.21 -15.22 -4.73
CA GLY A 75 -11.70 -13.99 -5.36
C GLY A 75 -10.96 -13.58 -6.64
N GLU A 76 -11.46 -12.53 -7.30
CA GLU A 76 -10.74 -11.89 -8.40
C GLU A 76 -9.39 -11.32 -7.92
N ILE A 77 -8.34 -11.53 -8.72
CA ILE A 77 -7.02 -10.94 -8.50
C ILE A 77 -6.64 -10.15 -9.75
N VAL A 78 -6.68 -8.83 -9.63
CA VAL A 78 -6.29 -7.90 -10.69
C VAL A 78 -4.79 -7.64 -10.62
N VAL A 79 -4.07 -7.89 -11.70
CA VAL A 79 -2.64 -7.56 -11.82
C VAL A 79 -2.50 -6.18 -12.47
N LEU A 80 -2.08 -5.20 -11.68
CA LEU A 80 -2.10 -3.78 -12.06
C LEU A 80 -1.09 -3.41 -13.16
N GLU A 81 -0.03 -4.20 -13.29
CA GLU A 81 1.00 -4.02 -14.32
C GLU A 81 0.72 -4.84 -15.59
N GLY A 82 -0.43 -5.51 -15.70
CA GLY A 82 -0.69 -6.40 -16.83
C GLY A 82 0.39 -7.47 -16.95
N PHE A 83 0.81 -7.78 -18.18
CA PHE A 83 1.82 -8.81 -18.46
C PHE A 83 2.86 -8.33 -19.49
N LEU A 84 4.08 -8.84 -19.36
CA LEU A 84 5.10 -8.77 -20.41
C LEU A 84 4.88 -9.87 -21.47
N PRO A 85 5.49 -9.74 -22.66
CA PRO A 85 5.49 -10.84 -23.63
C PRO A 85 6.03 -12.14 -23.02
N GLY A 86 5.24 -13.22 -23.09
CA GLY A 86 5.59 -14.53 -22.53
C GLY A 86 5.17 -14.73 -21.07
N GLU A 87 4.58 -13.74 -20.42
CA GLU A 87 3.99 -13.89 -19.08
C GLU A 87 2.49 -14.21 -19.15
N ASP A 88 1.86 -14.21 -20.32
CA ASP A 88 0.42 -14.36 -20.48
C ASP A 88 -0.13 -15.74 -20.06
N ASP A 89 0.65 -16.81 -20.21
CA ASP A 89 0.25 -18.16 -19.83
C ASP A 89 -0.10 -18.27 -18.34
N VAL A 90 0.62 -17.55 -17.47
CA VAL A 90 0.36 -17.59 -16.02
C VAL A 90 -0.99 -16.97 -15.67
N PHE A 91 -1.47 -15.99 -16.44
CA PHE A 91 -2.76 -15.37 -16.20
C PHE A 91 -3.90 -16.34 -16.44
N VAL A 92 -3.80 -17.14 -17.50
CA VAL A 92 -4.79 -18.17 -17.81
C VAL A 92 -4.71 -19.30 -16.78
N ALA A 93 -3.51 -19.81 -16.51
CA ALA A 93 -3.30 -20.93 -15.58
C ALA A 93 -3.78 -20.61 -14.15
N GLU A 94 -3.47 -19.41 -13.66
CA GLU A 94 -3.78 -18.99 -12.28
C GLU A 94 -5.06 -18.15 -12.18
N ARG A 95 -5.80 -17.99 -13.28
CA ARG A 95 -7.05 -17.20 -13.33
C ARG A 95 -6.84 -15.77 -12.78
N LEU A 96 -5.82 -15.09 -13.28
CA LEU A 96 -5.51 -13.69 -12.95
C LEU A 96 -6.16 -12.76 -13.97
N THR A 97 -6.64 -11.61 -13.51
CA THR A 97 -7.25 -10.58 -14.37
C THR A 97 -6.21 -9.51 -14.71
N PRO A 98 -5.76 -9.37 -15.98
CA PRO A 98 -4.85 -8.31 -16.34
C PRO A 98 -5.55 -6.95 -16.40
N LEU A 99 -4.86 -5.93 -15.89
CA LEU A 99 -5.15 -4.54 -16.24
C LEU A 99 -4.35 -4.16 -17.48
N LEU A 100 -4.95 -4.38 -18.65
CA LEU A 100 -4.34 -4.15 -19.95
C LEU A 100 -4.07 -2.66 -20.14
N HIS A 101 -2.85 -2.29 -20.51
CA HIS A 101 -2.45 -0.88 -20.58
C HIS A 101 -1.66 -0.55 -21.85
N HIS A 102 -1.42 -1.54 -22.72
CA HIS A 102 -0.66 -1.39 -23.96
C HIS A 102 -1.38 -2.10 -25.11
N PRO A 103 -1.39 -1.57 -26.35
CA PRO A 103 -2.07 -2.21 -27.49
C PRO A 103 -1.63 -3.65 -27.75
N GLY A 104 -0.34 -3.96 -27.60
CA GLY A 104 0.16 -5.33 -27.76
C GLY A 104 -0.41 -6.32 -26.73
N GLN A 105 -0.70 -5.88 -25.50
CA GLN A 105 -1.38 -6.71 -24.50
C GLN A 105 -2.83 -6.95 -24.91
N VAL A 106 -3.51 -5.93 -25.42
CA VAL A 106 -4.89 -6.05 -25.94
C VAL A 106 -4.97 -7.07 -27.07
N GLU A 107 -4.06 -6.97 -28.04
CA GLU A 107 -4.02 -7.89 -29.18
C GLU A 107 -3.79 -9.32 -28.73
N ARG A 108 -2.80 -9.53 -27.86
CA ARG A 108 -2.51 -10.84 -27.30
C ARG A 108 -3.67 -11.42 -26.51
N TRP A 109 -4.35 -10.62 -25.70
CA TRP A 109 -5.48 -11.08 -24.88
C TRP A 109 -6.68 -11.49 -25.75
N VAL A 110 -6.95 -10.75 -26.83
CA VAL A 110 -7.99 -11.09 -27.81
C VAL A 110 -7.66 -12.38 -28.56
N GLU A 111 -6.40 -12.57 -28.94
CA GLU A 111 -5.92 -13.81 -29.58
C GLU A 111 -6.15 -15.02 -28.65
N LEU A 112 -5.71 -14.91 -27.40
CA LEU A 112 -5.89 -15.95 -26.38
C LEU A 112 -7.37 -16.24 -26.12
N GLY A 113 -8.19 -15.21 -25.99
CA GLY A 113 -9.64 -15.34 -25.80
C GLY A 113 -10.31 -16.13 -26.93
N GLY A 114 -9.88 -15.94 -28.18
CA GLY A 114 -10.41 -16.67 -29.33
C GLY A 114 -10.20 -18.19 -29.26
N ALA A 115 -9.17 -18.65 -28.55
CA ALA A 115 -8.85 -20.06 -28.33
C ALA A 115 -9.30 -20.61 -26.96
N ALA A 116 -9.69 -19.72 -26.03
CA ALA A 116 -10.02 -20.10 -24.67
C ALA A 116 -11.38 -20.82 -24.57
N SER A 117 -11.44 -21.84 -23.72
CA SER A 117 -12.69 -22.56 -23.41
C SER A 117 -13.63 -21.77 -22.51
N THR A 118 -13.08 -20.83 -21.73
CA THR A 118 -13.80 -19.93 -20.83
C THR A 118 -13.41 -18.49 -21.15
N PRO A 119 -14.34 -17.52 -21.08
CA PRO A 119 -14.01 -16.12 -21.29
C PRO A 119 -12.87 -15.66 -20.38
N LEU A 120 -11.92 -14.92 -20.94
CA LEU A 120 -10.78 -14.37 -20.22
C LEU A 120 -11.11 -12.96 -19.71
N PRO A 121 -11.16 -12.75 -18.38
CA PRO A 121 -11.51 -11.44 -17.82
C PRO A 121 -10.40 -10.42 -18.08
N CYS A 122 -10.76 -9.16 -18.30
CA CYS A 122 -9.78 -8.08 -18.35
C CYS A 122 -10.37 -6.72 -18.00
N TYR A 123 -9.49 -5.83 -17.53
CA TYR A 123 -9.73 -4.39 -17.46
C TYR A 123 -8.85 -3.67 -18.46
N LEU A 124 -9.29 -2.50 -18.93
CA LEU A 124 -8.47 -1.58 -19.72
C LEU A 124 -8.07 -0.36 -18.88
N LYS A 125 -6.76 -0.10 -18.81
CA LYS A 125 -6.20 1.09 -18.19
C LYS A 125 -6.10 2.22 -19.19
N VAL A 126 -6.60 3.38 -18.81
CA VAL A 126 -6.54 4.60 -19.61
C VAL A 126 -5.61 5.60 -18.94
N ASN A 127 -4.72 6.23 -19.72
CA ASN A 127 -3.88 7.30 -19.24
C ASN A 127 -4.63 8.64 -19.33
N THR A 128 -5.06 9.19 -18.19
CA THR A 128 -5.73 10.51 -18.17
C THR A 128 -4.80 11.68 -17.86
N GLY A 129 -3.52 11.41 -17.51
CA GLY A 129 -2.54 12.45 -17.18
C GLY A 129 -1.39 12.01 -16.26
N MET A 130 -1.51 10.87 -15.56
CA MET A 130 -0.40 10.37 -14.73
C MET A 130 0.82 9.94 -15.55
N ASN A 131 0.65 9.64 -16.85
CA ASN A 131 1.74 9.33 -17.79
C ASN A 131 2.70 8.23 -17.32
N ARG A 132 2.15 7.18 -16.69
CA ARG A 132 2.91 6.01 -16.23
C ARG A 132 2.62 4.76 -17.06
N LEU A 133 1.34 4.35 -17.11
CA LEU A 133 0.85 3.25 -17.94
C LEU A 133 -0.61 3.55 -18.30
N GLY A 134 -1.06 3.03 -19.43
CA GLY A 134 -2.45 3.15 -19.91
C GLY A 134 -2.45 3.45 -21.40
N VAL A 135 -3.53 3.07 -22.07
CA VAL A 135 -3.73 3.48 -23.46
C VAL A 135 -4.09 4.96 -23.50
N GLU A 136 -3.75 5.62 -24.61
CA GLU A 136 -4.09 7.02 -24.85
C GLU A 136 -5.61 7.23 -24.89
N LEU A 137 -6.05 8.38 -24.39
CA LEU A 137 -7.46 8.76 -24.28
C LEU A 137 -8.21 8.68 -25.60
N ASP A 138 -7.59 9.16 -26.68
CA ASP A 138 -8.18 9.18 -28.04
C ASP A 138 -8.42 7.78 -28.62
N ARG A 139 -7.68 6.77 -28.15
CA ARG A 139 -7.82 5.38 -28.58
C ARG A 139 -8.68 4.53 -27.64
N ALA A 140 -8.87 4.98 -26.40
CA ALA A 140 -9.50 4.18 -25.34
C ALA A 140 -10.89 3.64 -25.74
N GLN A 141 -11.75 4.47 -26.34
CA GLN A 141 -13.07 4.06 -26.81
C GLN A 141 -13.00 2.91 -27.83
N SER A 142 -12.20 3.09 -28.89
CA SER A 142 -12.06 2.06 -29.93
C SER A 142 -11.52 0.73 -29.39
N ILE A 143 -10.58 0.78 -28.45
CA ILE A 143 -9.98 -0.40 -27.82
C ILE A 143 -10.99 -1.10 -26.91
N ALA A 144 -11.74 -0.35 -26.10
CA ALA A 144 -12.77 -0.90 -25.23
C ALA A 144 -13.90 -1.56 -26.03
N SER A 145 -14.37 -0.93 -27.11
CA SER A 145 -15.37 -1.54 -28.02
C SER A 145 -14.84 -2.85 -28.63
N ARG A 146 -13.56 -2.88 -29.05
CA ARG A 146 -12.94 -4.10 -29.57
C ARG A 146 -12.90 -5.21 -28.52
N LEU A 147 -12.53 -4.91 -27.28
CA LEU A 147 -12.51 -5.87 -26.18
C LEU A 147 -13.92 -6.39 -25.86
N ALA A 148 -14.92 -5.50 -25.82
CA ALA A 148 -16.31 -5.86 -25.53
C ALA A 148 -16.93 -6.79 -26.60
N CYS A 149 -16.48 -6.68 -27.86
CA CYS A 149 -16.95 -7.53 -28.96
C CYS A 149 -16.05 -8.76 -29.22
N ALA A 150 -14.91 -8.89 -28.54
CA ALA A 150 -13.97 -9.97 -28.78
C ALA A 150 -14.50 -11.31 -28.25
N ARG A 151 -14.47 -12.34 -29.11
CA ARG A 151 -14.86 -13.70 -28.72
C ARG A 151 -13.94 -14.21 -27.62
N GLY A 152 -14.54 -14.74 -26.54
CA GLY A 152 -13.81 -15.35 -25.43
C GLY A 152 -13.03 -14.36 -24.56
N VAL A 153 -13.32 -13.06 -24.68
CA VAL A 153 -12.89 -12.04 -23.73
C VAL A 153 -14.09 -11.58 -22.91
N GLU A 154 -13.90 -11.49 -21.61
CA GLU A 154 -14.85 -10.85 -20.69
C GLU A 154 -14.30 -9.46 -20.34
N PHE A 155 -14.83 -8.43 -20.99
CA PHE A 155 -14.43 -7.06 -20.71
C PHE A 155 -15.16 -6.52 -19.48
N LEU A 156 -14.42 -6.32 -18.39
CA LEU A 156 -14.96 -5.93 -17.09
C LEU A 156 -15.08 -4.41 -16.90
N GLY A 157 -14.38 -3.63 -17.72
CA GLY A 157 -14.49 -2.17 -17.74
C GLY A 157 -13.15 -1.44 -17.68
N LEU A 158 -13.15 -0.25 -17.09
CA LEU A 158 -12.06 0.72 -17.22
C LEU A 158 -11.39 1.04 -15.89
N ALA A 159 -10.13 1.46 -15.98
CA ALA A 159 -9.41 2.02 -14.85
C ALA A 159 -8.56 3.22 -15.27
N THR A 160 -8.50 4.26 -14.44
CA THR A 160 -7.45 5.30 -14.50
C THR A 160 -6.78 5.46 -13.13
N HIS A 161 -5.71 6.23 -13.03
CA HIS A 161 -5.04 6.55 -11.77
C HIS A 161 -4.74 8.06 -11.68
N LEU A 162 -5.19 8.70 -10.61
CA LEU A 162 -4.91 10.10 -10.34
C LEU A 162 -3.46 10.28 -9.86
N ALA A 163 -2.82 11.35 -10.31
CA ALA A 163 -1.45 11.69 -9.97
C ALA A 163 -1.32 12.38 -8.60
N SER A 164 -2.25 13.29 -8.29
CA SER A 164 -2.18 14.20 -7.13
C SER A 164 -3.53 14.33 -6.40
N ALA A 165 -4.20 13.21 -6.12
CA ALA A 165 -5.55 13.23 -5.53
C ALA A 165 -5.63 13.91 -4.15
N GLU A 166 -4.54 13.94 -3.41
CA GLU A 166 -4.36 14.57 -2.10
C GLU A 166 -4.01 16.07 -2.16
N ASP A 167 -3.63 16.60 -3.32
CA ASP A 167 -3.22 18.00 -3.50
C ASP A 167 -4.33 18.82 -4.15
N PHE A 168 -5.04 19.63 -3.35
CA PHE A 168 -6.13 20.49 -3.82
C PHE A 168 -5.65 21.85 -4.33
N GLU A 169 -4.35 22.13 -4.31
CA GLU A 169 -3.77 23.34 -4.88
C GLU A 169 -3.35 23.12 -6.35
N ASP A 170 -3.14 21.85 -6.74
CA ASP A 170 -2.84 21.41 -8.10
C ASP A 170 -4.12 20.99 -8.87
N PRO A 171 -4.44 21.61 -10.03
CA PRO A 171 -5.61 21.24 -10.83
C PRO A 171 -5.47 19.87 -11.54
N ALA A 172 -4.29 19.26 -11.58
CA ALA A 172 -4.04 18.05 -12.36
C ALA A 172 -4.99 16.90 -12.02
N ALA A 173 -5.32 16.71 -10.73
CA ALA A 173 -6.27 15.68 -10.33
C ALA A 173 -7.65 15.93 -10.93
N ASP A 174 -8.16 17.16 -10.87
CA ASP A 174 -9.48 17.55 -11.37
C ASP A 174 -9.54 17.46 -12.90
N GLU A 175 -8.50 17.90 -13.61
CA GLU A 175 -8.39 17.72 -15.08
C GLU A 175 -8.41 16.22 -15.48
N GLN A 176 -7.73 15.37 -14.71
CA GLN A 176 -7.77 13.93 -14.94
C GLN A 176 -9.16 13.34 -14.70
N MET A 177 -9.94 13.89 -13.77
CA MET A 177 -11.31 13.48 -13.51
C MET A 177 -12.22 13.86 -14.67
N GLU A 178 -12.17 15.12 -15.11
CA GLU A 178 -12.96 15.65 -16.22
C GLU A 178 -12.74 14.84 -17.51
N ARG A 179 -11.48 14.63 -17.90
CA ARG A 179 -11.15 13.80 -19.10
C ARG A 179 -11.68 12.37 -18.99
N PHE A 180 -11.69 11.80 -17.78
CA PHE A 180 -12.20 10.45 -17.58
C PHE A 180 -13.73 10.42 -17.66
N GLU A 181 -14.42 11.41 -17.10
CA GLU A 181 -15.88 11.54 -17.21
C GLU A 181 -16.33 11.75 -18.66
N GLU A 182 -15.63 12.57 -19.44
CA GLU A 182 -15.86 12.71 -20.88
C GLU A 182 -15.73 11.37 -21.62
N LEU A 183 -14.69 10.58 -21.29
CA LEU A 183 -14.52 9.25 -21.85
C LEU A 183 -15.68 8.33 -21.49
N LEU A 184 -16.16 8.35 -20.24
CA LEU A 184 -17.29 7.53 -19.81
C LEU A 184 -18.56 7.90 -20.58
N GLY A 185 -18.82 9.19 -20.81
CA GLY A 185 -19.93 9.65 -21.65
C GLY A 185 -19.80 9.17 -23.11
N ALA A 186 -18.59 9.20 -23.67
CA ALA A 186 -18.33 8.67 -25.01
C ALA A 186 -18.56 7.14 -25.09
N MET A 187 -18.19 6.40 -24.04
CA MET A 187 -18.42 4.95 -23.95
C MET A 187 -19.90 4.61 -23.88
N GLU A 188 -20.66 5.36 -23.08
CA GLU A 188 -22.12 5.22 -22.97
C GLU A 188 -22.81 5.50 -24.31
N ALA A 189 -22.44 6.60 -24.99
CA ALA A 189 -22.96 6.93 -26.31
C ALA A 189 -22.68 5.84 -27.36
N ALA A 190 -21.54 5.15 -27.24
CA ALA A 190 -21.17 4.01 -28.08
C ALA A 190 -21.73 2.66 -27.57
N SER A 191 -22.55 2.65 -26.52
CA SER A 191 -23.12 1.44 -25.90
C SER A 191 -22.06 0.41 -25.47
N VAL A 192 -20.88 0.87 -25.05
CA VAL A 192 -19.84 -0.01 -24.51
C VAL A 192 -20.20 -0.36 -23.05
N PRO A 193 -20.32 -1.65 -22.70
CA PRO A 193 -20.67 -2.04 -21.34
C PRO A 193 -19.52 -1.75 -20.38
N LEU A 194 -19.80 -1.01 -19.30
CA LEU A 194 -18.84 -0.64 -18.26
C LEU A 194 -19.33 -1.06 -16.86
N PRO A 195 -19.38 -2.37 -16.55
CA PRO A 195 -19.91 -2.82 -15.27
C PRO A 195 -19.01 -2.42 -14.09
N SER A 196 -17.71 -2.17 -14.32
CA SER A 196 -16.76 -1.83 -13.28
C SER A 196 -15.79 -0.74 -13.73
N VAL A 197 -15.86 0.42 -13.07
CA VAL A 197 -15.09 1.63 -13.36
C VAL A 197 -14.21 1.97 -12.16
N HIS A 198 -12.91 1.70 -12.30
CA HIS A 198 -11.93 1.85 -11.22
C HIS A 198 -11.30 3.24 -11.29
N PHE A 199 -11.69 4.11 -10.37
CA PHE A 199 -11.29 5.51 -10.41
C PHE A 199 -10.48 5.89 -9.18
N ALA A 200 -11.12 5.83 -8.02
CA ALA A 200 -10.56 6.34 -6.78
C ALA A 200 -9.40 5.49 -6.27
N ASN A 201 -8.28 6.13 -5.89
CA ASN A 201 -7.31 5.58 -4.96
C ASN A 201 -7.73 5.91 -3.51
N SER A 202 -6.89 5.60 -2.52
CA SER A 202 -7.16 5.91 -1.11
C SER A 202 -7.45 7.39 -0.85
N ALA A 203 -6.68 8.32 -1.43
CA ALA A 203 -6.88 9.76 -1.25
C ALA A 203 -8.17 10.23 -1.92
N ALA A 204 -8.41 9.81 -3.16
CA ALA A 204 -9.59 10.19 -3.92
C ALA A 204 -10.89 9.72 -3.23
N LEU A 205 -10.94 8.49 -2.73
CA LEU A 205 -12.11 8.00 -2.00
C LEU A 205 -12.36 8.81 -0.71
N ALA A 206 -11.29 9.17 -0.01
CA ALA A 206 -11.38 9.89 1.25
C ALA A 206 -11.82 11.35 1.07
N TYR A 207 -11.29 12.04 0.05
CA TYR A 207 -11.37 13.51 -0.02
C TYR A 207 -12.04 14.06 -1.29
N ARG A 208 -12.02 13.33 -2.42
CA ARG A 208 -12.52 13.82 -3.71
C ARG A 208 -13.91 13.27 -4.02
N PRO A 209 -14.81 14.00 -4.68
CA PRO A 209 -16.01 13.40 -5.25
C PRO A 209 -15.59 12.32 -6.26
N THR A 210 -16.03 11.07 -6.10
CA THR A 210 -15.54 9.95 -6.92
C THR A 210 -16.23 9.84 -8.28
N GLY A 211 -17.06 10.82 -8.64
CA GLY A 211 -17.78 10.88 -9.91
C GLY A 211 -18.60 9.62 -10.19
N ALA A 212 -18.55 9.14 -11.44
CA ALA A 212 -19.22 7.91 -11.88
C ALA A 212 -18.45 6.61 -11.57
N GLY A 213 -17.29 6.68 -10.91
CA GLY A 213 -16.51 5.50 -10.56
C GLY A 213 -17.16 4.65 -9.46
N ASN A 214 -17.47 3.39 -9.75
CA ASN A 214 -18.12 2.46 -8.80
C ASN A 214 -17.13 1.52 -8.09
N VAL A 215 -15.83 1.58 -8.40
CA VAL A 215 -14.80 0.81 -7.68
C VAL A 215 -13.66 1.68 -7.21
N ALA A 216 -13.38 1.62 -5.90
CA ALA A 216 -12.23 2.27 -5.29
C ALA A 216 -11.09 1.27 -5.06
N ARG A 217 -9.88 1.60 -5.50
CA ARG A 217 -8.67 0.80 -5.28
C ARG A 217 -7.93 1.30 -4.05
N CYS A 218 -8.22 0.68 -2.91
CA CYS A 218 -7.69 1.14 -1.63
C CYS A 218 -6.43 0.36 -1.23
N GLY A 219 -5.31 1.07 -1.14
CA GLY A 219 -4.04 0.56 -0.62
C GLY A 219 -3.77 1.12 0.76
N LEU A 220 -3.11 2.27 0.86
CA LEU A 220 -2.68 2.84 2.15
C LEU A 220 -3.82 2.95 3.19
N ALA A 221 -5.02 3.35 2.76
CA ALA A 221 -6.18 3.47 3.65
C ALA A 221 -6.63 2.13 4.23
N LEU A 222 -6.48 1.03 3.49
CA LEU A 222 -6.80 -0.33 3.97
C LEU A 222 -5.95 -0.67 5.21
N TYR A 223 -4.71 -0.18 5.23
CA TYR A 223 -3.74 -0.37 6.31
C TYR A 223 -3.79 0.73 7.38
N GLY A 224 -4.76 1.65 7.28
CA GLY A 224 -5.05 2.60 8.35
C GLY A 224 -4.43 3.98 8.22
N TRP A 225 -3.89 4.32 7.05
CA TRP A 225 -3.23 5.59 6.81
C TRP A 225 -3.84 6.32 5.60
N LEU A 226 -3.94 7.64 5.67
CA LEU A 226 -4.31 8.49 4.53
C LEU A 226 -3.15 9.42 4.23
N PRO A 227 -2.83 9.70 2.95
CA PRO A 227 -1.77 10.65 2.63
C PRO A 227 -2.14 12.04 3.18
N PRO A 228 -1.15 12.83 3.66
CA PRO A 228 -1.38 14.23 3.99
C PRO A 228 -1.92 14.99 2.78
N THR A 229 -2.80 15.95 3.02
CA THR A 229 -3.42 16.77 1.98
C THR A 229 -2.80 18.17 1.93
N ALA A 230 -2.71 18.75 0.73
CA ALA A 230 -2.45 20.17 0.52
C ALA A 230 -3.73 20.89 0.10
N GLY A 231 -3.90 22.15 0.50
CA GLY A 231 -5.10 22.93 0.18
C GLY A 231 -6.36 22.56 1.01
N PRO A 232 -7.55 23.00 0.57
CA PRO A 232 -8.80 22.97 1.36
C PRO A 232 -9.48 21.60 1.37
N ALA A 233 -8.78 20.54 1.79
CA ALA A 233 -9.39 19.23 1.97
C ALA A 233 -10.38 19.22 3.13
N GLY A 234 -11.57 18.64 2.91
CA GLY A 234 -12.54 18.37 3.97
C GLY A 234 -12.13 17.19 4.87
N ALA A 235 -12.96 16.88 5.86
CA ALA A 235 -12.80 15.67 6.65
C ALA A 235 -12.91 14.41 5.77
N PRO A 236 -12.12 13.36 6.03
CA PRO A 236 -12.17 12.14 5.24
C PRO A 236 -13.54 11.45 5.37
N ARG A 237 -14.07 10.94 4.26
CA ARG A 237 -15.35 10.20 4.23
C ARG A 237 -15.30 8.83 4.89
N ALA A 238 -14.11 8.27 5.08
CA ALA A 238 -13.88 6.99 5.74
C ALA A 238 -12.92 7.18 6.91
N GLU A 239 -13.33 6.73 8.10
CA GLU A 239 -12.41 6.60 9.22
C GLU A 239 -11.60 5.32 9.06
N VAL A 240 -10.28 5.44 9.04
CA VAL A 240 -9.36 4.30 9.01
C VAL A 240 -8.36 4.45 10.16
N ARG A 241 -7.89 3.34 10.73
CA ARG A 241 -6.86 3.38 11.78
C ARG A 241 -5.73 2.38 11.54
N PRO A 242 -4.49 2.72 11.94
CA PRO A 242 -3.32 1.87 11.71
C PRO A 242 -3.51 0.46 12.26
N ALA A 243 -3.15 -0.53 11.45
CA ALA A 243 -3.22 -1.95 11.82
C ALA A 243 -1.86 -2.55 12.17
N LEU A 244 -0.76 -1.86 11.89
CA LEU A 244 0.60 -2.35 12.11
C LEU A 244 1.30 -1.55 13.20
N GLU A 245 1.94 -2.28 14.10
CA GLU A 245 2.84 -1.74 15.10
C GLU A 245 4.19 -2.45 15.01
N TRP A 246 5.27 -1.70 14.88
CA TRP A 246 6.62 -2.26 14.78
C TRP A 246 7.36 -2.10 16.09
N ARG A 247 7.90 -3.20 16.62
CA ARG A 247 8.62 -3.24 17.89
C ARG A 247 10.03 -3.81 17.75
N ALA A 248 10.91 -3.40 18.67
CA ALA A 248 12.21 -4.02 18.89
C ALA A 248 12.49 -4.15 20.39
N ARG A 249 13.32 -5.13 20.75
CA ARG A 249 13.70 -5.39 22.14
C ARG A 249 15.03 -4.75 22.47
N VAL A 250 15.13 -4.25 23.70
CA VAL A 250 16.39 -3.85 24.32
C VAL A 250 17.29 -5.07 24.45
N LEU A 251 18.51 -4.97 23.91
CA LEU A 251 19.56 -5.99 23.99
C LEU A 251 20.49 -5.73 25.18
N SER A 252 20.80 -4.46 25.45
CA SER A 252 21.67 -4.06 26.54
C SER A 252 21.44 -2.59 26.90
N VAL A 253 21.68 -2.26 28.17
CA VAL A 253 21.66 -0.90 28.69
C VAL A 253 23.05 -0.54 29.20
N ARG A 254 23.51 0.69 28.94
CA ARG A 254 24.84 1.17 29.36
C ARG A 254 24.74 2.59 29.90
N GLU A 255 25.53 2.86 30.93
CA GLU A 255 25.82 4.21 31.40
C GLU A 255 27.00 4.77 30.58
N LEU A 256 26.90 6.03 30.18
CA LEU A 256 27.95 6.78 29.48
C LEU A 256 28.41 7.94 30.35
N GLY A 257 29.73 8.13 30.40
CA GLY A 257 30.36 9.32 30.94
C GLY A 257 30.45 10.44 29.91
N ILE A 258 30.81 11.64 30.37
CA ILE A 258 31.08 12.78 29.50
C ILE A 258 32.24 12.44 28.56
N GLY A 259 32.02 12.60 27.26
CA GLY A 259 33.01 12.38 26.22
C GLY A 259 32.99 10.99 25.59
N ASP A 260 32.23 10.04 26.14
CA ASP A 260 32.03 8.72 25.54
C ASP A 260 31.35 8.83 24.18
N ARG A 261 31.68 7.92 23.26
CA ARG A 261 31.20 7.93 21.88
C ARG A 261 30.28 6.75 21.59
N VAL A 262 29.30 6.96 20.71
CA VAL A 262 28.31 5.92 20.34
C VAL A 262 28.32 5.64 18.84
N GLY A 263 28.38 4.34 18.50
CA GLY A 263 28.19 3.83 17.14
C GLY A 263 29.31 4.17 16.14
N TYR A 264 29.03 3.93 14.86
CA TYR A 264 30.01 4.10 13.79
C TYR A 264 30.57 5.52 13.68
N SER A 265 31.89 5.61 13.53
CA SER A 265 32.71 6.83 13.56
C SER A 265 32.57 7.68 14.84
N GLY A 266 31.84 7.20 15.85
CA GLY A 266 31.63 7.92 17.10
C GLY A 266 31.10 9.34 16.91
N ILE A 267 30.17 9.53 15.97
CA ILE A 267 29.62 10.85 15.63
C ILE A 267 28.85 11.48 16.79
N PHE A 268 28.22 10.64 17.61
CA PHE A 268 27.61 11.06 18.85
C PHE A 268 28.64 10.99 19.96
N ARG A 269 28.76 12.09 20.71
CA ARG A 269 29.61 12.20 21.89
C ARG A 269 28.74 12.68 23.05
N ALA A 270 28.74 11.93 24.15
CA ALA A 270 27.96 12.28 25.32
C ALA A 270 28.47 13.60 25.93
N GLU A 271 27.58 14.58 26.08
CA GLU A 271 27.90 15.89 26.68
C GLU A 271 27.59 15.94 28.18
N ARG A 272 26.83 14.95 28.66
CA ARG A 272 26.45 14.74 30.05
C ARG A 272 26.50 13.25 30.38
N PRO A 273 26.57 12.86 31.66
CA PRO A 273 26.25 11.50 32.05
C PRO A 273 24.87 11.12 31.52
N MET A 274 24.77 9.97 30.87
CA MET A 274 23.54 9.53 30.21
C MET A 274 23.44 8.02 30.13
N ARG A 275 22.22 7.52 30.03
CA ARG A 275 21.95 6.09 29.86
C ARG A 275 21.48 5.82 28.44
N ILE A 276 22.05 4.80 27.81
CA ILE A 276 21.66 4.37 26.47
C ILE A 276 21.17 2.92 26.47
N ALA A 277 20.26 2.61 25.56
CA ALA A 277 19.84 1.25 25.25
C ALA A 277 20.18 0.89 23.81
N ALA A 278 20.73 -0.31 23.59
CA ALA A 278 20.89 -0.89 22.27
C ALA A 278 19.65 -1.73 21.93
N LEU A 279 18.99 -1.44 20.82
CA LEU A 279 17.83 -2.14 20.30
C LEU A 279 18.25 -3.10 19.19
N GLY A 280 17.64 -4.28 19.16
CA GLY A 280 17.90 -5.29 18.13
C GLY A 280 17.15 -5.04 16.82
N VAL A 281 17.41 -3.87 16.23
CA VAL A 281 16.86 -3.44 14.93
C VAL A 281 17.84 -2.52 14.21
N GLY A 282 17.95 -2.65 12.90
CA GLY A 282 18.72 -1.73 12.07
C GLY A 282 18.24 -1.64 10.63
N TYR A 283 19.06 -1.03 9.76
CA TYR A 283 18.67 -0.82 8.36
C TYR A 283 18.54 -2.12 7.57
N GLY A 284 19.18 -3.21 8.01
CA GLY A 284 18.99 -4.55 7.43
C GLY A 284 17.60 -5.12 7.69
N ASP A 285 16.90 -4.60 8.70
CA ASP A 285 15.52 -4.95 9.01
C ASP A 285 14.51 -4.00 8.32
N GLY A 286 14.99 -2.89 7.76
CA GLY A 286 14.19 -1.80 7.18
C GLY A 286 14.20 -0.51 8.01
N TYR A 287 14.87 -0.48 9.17
CA TYR A 287 14.88 0.70 10.03
C TYR A 287 15.88 1.71 9.47
N ARG A 288 15.34 2.71 8.77
CA ARG A 288 16.08 3.56 7.85
C ARG A 288 17.28 4.25 8.49
N ARG A 289 18.38 4.34 7.73
CA ARG A 289 19.64 4.90 8.22
C ARG A 289 19.52 6.40 8.49
N GLU A 290 18.64 7.08 7.76
CA GLU A 290 18.28 8.49 7.91
C GLU A 290 17.76 8.82 9.32
N LEU A 291 17.18 7.84 10.04
CA LEU A 291 16.76 8.00 11.45
C LEU A 291 17.93 8.19 12.42
N SER A 292 19.19 8.07 11.96
CA SER A 292 20.35 8.54 12.72
C SER A 292 20.28 10.04 13.02
N GLU A 293 19.53 10.81 12.23
CA GLU A 293 19.36 12.25 12.35
C GLU A 293 17.96 12.59 12.87
N GLY A 294 17.81 12.61 14.19
CA GLY A 294 16.56 13.02 14.84
C GLY A 294 15.44 11.97 14.83
N GLY A 295 15.76 10.71 14.55
CA GLY A 295 14.85 9.59 14.80
C GLY A 295 14.60 9.39 16.30
N ARG A 296 13.48 8.76 16.63
CA ARG A 296 13.10 8.42 18.01
C ARG A 296 12.34 7.10 18.05
N VAL A 297 12.25 6.52 19.24
CA VAL A 297 11.42 5.36 19.57
C VAL A 297 10.59 5.68 20.82
N LEU A 298 9.58 4.87 21.13
CA LEU A 298 8.86 4.94 22.39
C LEU A 298 9.20 3.74 23.29
N LEU A 299 9.57 3.98 24.54
CA LEU A 299 9.74 2.96 25.58
C LEU A 299 8.74 3.28 26.71
N GLY A 300 7.67 2.48 26.79
CA GLY A 300 6.49 2.88 27.56
C GLY A 300 5.89 4.17 26.99
N GLU A 301 5.71 5.18 27.84
CA GLU A 301 5.26 6.52 27.43
C GLU A 301 6.42 7.47 27.07
N ALA A 302 7.68 7.06 27.31
CA ALA A 302 8.83 7.91 27.12
C ALA A 302 9.31 7.91 25.66
N SER A 303 9.60 9.11 25.14
CA SER A 303 10.21 9.30 23.83
C SER A 303 11.73 9.29 23.92
N CYS A 304 12.36 8.27 23.32
CA CYS A 304 13.80 8.04 23.36
C CYS A 304 14.45 8.36 22.01
N PRO A 305 15.27 9.42 21.90
CA PRO A 305 15.92 9.77 20.65
C PRO A 305 16.99 8.76 20.27
N VAL A 306 17.16 8.52 18.97
CA VAL A 306 18.28 7.74 18.41
C VAL A 306 19.57 8.51 18.63
N VAL A 307 20.62 7.82 19.10
CA VAL A 307 21.94 8.38 19.35
C VAL A 307 23.01 7.63 18.56
N GLY A 308 23.81 8.38 17.81
CA GLY A 308 24.78 7.82 16.88
C GLY A 308 24.12 7.30 15.61
N ARG A 309 24.83 6.45 14.86
CA ARG A 309 24.32 5.92 13.60
C ARG A 309 23.51 4.65 13.80
N VAL A 310 22.36 4.58 13.12
CA VAL A 310 21.66 3.34 12.85
C VAL A 310 22.60 2.40 12.08
N SER A 311 22.84 1.22 12.65
CA SER A 311 23.68 0.17 12.08
C SER A 311 22.84 -0.88 11.35
N MET A 312 23.46 -1.92 10.80
CA MET A 312 22.73 -2.95 10.03
C MET A 312 21.67 -3.66 10.88
N ASP A 313 22.00 -3.99 12.13
CA ASP A 313 21.14 -4.82 13.00
C ASP A 313 20.91 -4.21 14.40
N ILE A 314 21.54 -3.07 14.70
CA ILE A 314 21.49 -2.43 16.02
C ILE A 314 21.28 -0.92 15.88
N THR A 315 20.39 -0.39 16.73
CA THR A 315 20.12 1.03 16.90
C THR A 315 20.28 1.38 18.36
N THR A 316 20.94 2.50 18.67
CA THR A 316 21.13 2.95 20.05
C THR A 316 20.21 4.14 20.32
N VAL A 317 19.57 4.18 21.49
CA VAL A 317 18.66 5.25 21.89
C VAL A 317 19.00 5.78 23.28
N ASP A 318 18.78 7.07 23.53
CA ASP A 318 18.90 7.69 24.86
C ASP A 318 17.69 7.32 25.72
N VAL A 319 17.94 6.65 26.83
CA VAL A 319 16.92 6.23 27.81
C VAL A 319 17.11 6.93 29.16
N SER A 320 17.85 8.05 29.20
CA SER A 320 18.12 8.81 30.43
C SER A 320 16.85 9.33 31.11
N GLN A 321 15.77 9.56 30.35
CA GLN A 321 14.48 10.03 30.86
C GLN A 321 13.52 8.88 31.20
N CYS A 322 13.91 7.63 30.94
CA CYS A 322 13.12 6.47 31.31
C CYS A 322 13.36 6.11 32.78
N GLY A 323 12.44 5.31 33.34
CA GLY A 323 12.68 4.61 34.61
C GLY A 323 13.73 3.51 34.48
N ILE A 324 13.47 2.38 35.13
CA ILE A 324 14.29 1.17 34.95
C ILE A 324 14.00 0.64 33.53
N VAL A 325 15.08 0.39 32.78
CA VAL A 325 15.04 -0.24 31.45
C VAL A 325 15.95 -1.45 31.50
N GLU A 326 15.45 -2.61 31.07
CA GLU A 326 16.12 -3.90 31.14
C GLU A 326 16.19 -4.59 29.77
N PRO A 327 17.19 -5.46 29.54
CA PRO A 327 17.19 -6.33 28.36
C PRO A 327 15.89 -7.13 28.25
N GLY A 328 15.25 -7.05 27.09
CA GLY A 328 13.94 -7.67 26.84
C GLY A 328 12.79 -6.67 26.72
N ASP A 329 12.91 -5.48 27.30
CA ASP A 329 11.90 -4.42 27.18
C ASP A 329 11.63 -4.06 25.72
N GLU A 330 10.37 -3.74 25.41
CA GLU A 330 9.93 -3.43 24.06
C GLU A 330 9.93 -1.93 23.80
N ALA A 331 10.69 -1.51 22.79
CA ALA A 331 10.61 -0.21 22.19
C ALA A 331 9.68 -0.26 20.95
N ILE A 332 8.79 0.70 20.83
CA ILE A 332 7.93 0.91 19.67
C ILE A 332 8.66 1.80 18.68
N LEU A 333 8.75 1.32 17.44
CA LEU A 333 9.41 1.98 16.30
C LEU A 333 8.40 2.61 15.34
N LEU A 334 7.17 2.09 15.32
CA LEU A 334 6.05 2.59 14.54
C LEU A 334 4.74 2.20 15.24
N SER A 335 3.87 3.17 15.48
CA SER A 335 2.53 3.01 16.05
C SER A 335 1.65 4.20 15.65
N PRO A 336 0.38 4.31 16.06
CA PRO A 336 -0.37 5.55 15.91
C PRO A 336 0.34 6.79 16.51
N GLU A 337 1.02 6.65 17.65
CA GLU A 337 1.72 7.72 18.39
C GLU A 337 3.12 8.03 17.83
N LEU A 338 3.74 7.07 17.15
CA LEU A 338 4.95 7.24 16.35
C LEU A 338 4.62 6.87 14.90
N SER A 339 3.87 7.77 14.26
CA SER A 339 3.16 7.47 13.01
C SER A 339 4.09 7.18 11.83
N ALA A 340 3.59 6.41 10.86
CA ALA A 340 4.31 6.17 9.62
C ALA A 340 4.61 7.49 8.86
N HIS A 341 3.74 8.50 8.97
CA HIS A 341 3.98 9.82 8.38
C HIS A 341 5.10 10.59 9.07
N GLU A 342 5.17 10.52 10.40
CA GLU A 342 6.26 11.15 11.15
C GLU A 342 7.62 10.51 10.78
N VAL A 343 7.68 9.17 10.79
CA VAL A 343 8.89 8.43 10.41
C VAL A 343 9.29 8.76 8.96
N ALA A 344 8.31 8.82 8.05
CA ALA A 344 8.52 9.15 6.65
C ALA A 344 9.08 10.58 6.47
N ALA A 345 8.50 11.56 7.16
CA ALA A 345 8.96 12.95 7.11
C ALA A 345 10.41 13.08 7.58
N ARG A 346 10.81 12.35 8.62
CA ARG A 346 12.21 12.30 9.08
C ARG A 346 13.15 11.67 8.06
N CYS A 347 12.67 10.72 7.26
CA CYS A 347 13.46 10.04 6.25
C CYS A 347 13.40 10.72 4.87
N GLY A 348 12.70 11.85 4.72
CA GLY A 348 12.52 12.51 3.43
C GLY A 348 11.71 11.69 2.43
N THR A 349 10.70 10.95 2.90
CA THR A 349 9.87 10.08 2.06
C THR A 349 8.40 10.07 2.50
N ILE A 350 7.63 9.06 2.05
CA ILE A 350 6.21 8.85 2.29
C ILE A 350 5.95 7.57 3.11
N ALA A 351 4.81 7.52 3.81
CA ALA A 351 4.42 6.40 4.66
C ALA A 351 4.39 5.05 3.91
N TYR A 352 4.07 5.06 2.61
CA TYR A 352 4.13 3.87 1.74
C TYR A 352 5.51 3.21 1.77
N GLU A 353 6.58 3.98 1.65
CA GLU A 353 7.94 3.45 1.60
C GLU A 353 8.38 2.92 2.96
N ILE A 354 7.96 3.56 4.06
CA ILE A 354 8.25 3.09 5.41
C ILE A 354 7.62 1.72 5.66
N LEU A 355 6.34 1.54 5.32
CA LEU A 355 5.62 0.27 5.53
C LEU A 355 6.14 -0.84 4.62
N CYS A 356 6.30 -0.56 3.31
CA CYS A 356 6.84 -1.52 2.35
C CYS A 356 8.31 -1.87 2.62
N GLY A 357 9.07 -0.96 3.24
CA GLY A 357 10.48 -1.11 3.55
C GLY A 357 10.78 -2.06 4.72
N ILE A 358 9.77 -2.49 5.49
CA ILE A 358 9.95 -3.47 6.57
C ILE A 358 10.33 -4.81 5.94
N SER A 359 11.60 -5.19 6.08
CA SER A 359 12.18 -6.33 5.36
C SER A 359 11.53 -7.66 5.74
N GLY A 360 11.69 -8.68 4.89
CA GLY A 360 11.26 -10.06 5.18
C GLY A 360 11.93 -10.70 6.40
N ARG A 361 13.04 -10.15 6.91
CA ARG A 361 13.71 -10.62 8.15
C ARG A 361 12.88 -10.36 9.40
N VAL A 362 12.00 -9.36 9.36
CA VAL A 362 11.15 -8.98 10.50
C VAL A 362 9.93 -9.90 10.52
N PRO A 363 9.77 -10.76 11.53
CA PRO A 363 8.59 -11.63 11.63
C PRO A 363 7.31 -10.80 11.81
N ARG A 364 6.25 -11.25 11.14
CA ARG A 364 4.89 -10.72 11.29
C ARG A 364 4.13 -11.58 12.30
N ILE A 365 3.51 -10.94 13.28
CA ILE A 365 2.61 -11.57 14.25
C ILE A 365 1.21 -11.06 13.98
N TYR A 366 0.32 -11.96 13.62
CA TYR A 366 -1.08 -11.64 13.31
C TYR A 366 -1.96 -11.79 14.54
N GLU A 367 -2.73 -10.75 14.82
CA GLU A 367 -3.76 -10.75 15.85
C GLU A 367 -5.13 -10.66 15.17
N GLN A 368 -6.06 -11.49 15.64
CA GLN A 368 -7.46 -11.44 15.21
C GLN A 368 -8.31 -11.40 16.47
N ARG A 369 -8.95 -10.26 16.70
CA ARG A 369 -9.90 -10.06 17.80
C ARG A 369 -11.29 -10.44 17.29
N GLY A 370 -11.98 -11.30 18.04
CA GLY A 370 -13.32 -11.79 17.73
C GLY A 370 -14.39 -10.70 17.71
#